data_AF-A0A7W4CQ79-F1
#
_entry.id   AF-A0A7W4CQ79-F1
#
_cell.length_a   1.000
_cell.length_b   1.000
_cell.length_c   1.000
_cell.angle_alpha   90.00
_cell.angle_beta   90.00
_cell.angle_gamma   90.00
#
_symmetry.space_group_name_H-M   'P 1'
#
loop_
_entity.id
_entity.type
_entity.pdbx_description
1 polymer ?
#
loop_
_entity_poly.entity_id
_entity_poly.type
_entity_poly.pdbx_seq_one_letter_code
_entity_poly.pdbx_strand_id
1 'polypeptide(L)'
;MRETPVESEHRDTDASPVLQPDSFGRWMARLLKGIAVGVGAILPGLSGGVLAVIFKLYDPLIRFLANPRRNFLRNVLFFIPVGIGVGLGILGFAVVVEAAFGKYAAQFVCLFIGFVIGTFPSLYYQAGKRGRSTKHLVIMAVSAAAIFALMLVGGQSGELLHVEPSIPAWFGSGALIGLGLIVPGMSPSNFLIYFGLYDKMASGIKALDLGTVLPLALGLIVCVLIFAKAAAWAFDRHYAGMYHFILGMVVGSSLAIFPTVVFPAFSAEGLRAADLSFTNAVLFAVVLLVVGVIASWLFSKVEDRVTDQREALAEAADE
;
A
#
# COMPACT_ATOMS: atom_id res chain seq x y z
N MET A 1 -3.21 39.30 -46.28
CA MET A 1 -3.42 38.41 -45.12
C MET A 1 -2.36 37.34 -45.17
N ARG A 2 -1.34 37.43 -44.32
CA ARG A 2 -0.34 36.37 -44.13
C ARG A 2 -0.67 35.73 -42.79
N GLU A 3 -0.98 34.45 -42.81
CA GLU A 3 -1.19 33.64 -41.60
C GLU A 3 0.12 33.59 -40.83
N THR A 4 0.10 34.12 -39.61
CA THR A 4 1.14 33.89 -38.61
C THR A 4 0.96 32.47 -38.07
N PRO A 5 2.00 31.62 -38.05
CA PRO A 5 1.92 30.35 -37.37
C PRO A 5 1.75 30.62 -35.87
N VAL A 6 0.76 29.99 -35.25
CA VAL A 6 0.65 29.89 -33.80
C VAL A 6 1.83 29.01 -33.36
N GLU A 7 2.95 29.64 -33.04
CA GLU A 7 4.00 29.01 -32.24
C GLU A 7 3.35 28.54 -30.94
N SER A 8 3.29 27.23 -30.77
CA SER A 8 2.96 26.63 -29.48
C SER A 8 4.07 26.98 -28.51
N GLU A 9 3.90 28.10 -27.80
CA GLU A 9 4.60 28.41 -26.56
C GLU A 9 4.25 27.34 -25.52
N HIS A 10 4.83 26.14 -25.66
CA HIS A 10 5.10 25.29 -24.52
C HIS A 10 6.16 26.02 -23.70
N ARG A 11 5.70 26.95 -22.85
CA ARG A 11 6.53 27.65 -21.87
C ARG A 11 7.19 26.61 -20.97
N ASP A 12 8.44 26.30 -21.31
CA ASP A 12 9.44 25.61 -20.49
C ASP A 12 9.89 26.50 -19.30
N THR A 13 8.96 27.25 -18.68
CA THR A 13 9.25 28.22 -17.61
C THR A 13 8.90 27.74 -16.21
N ASP A 14 8.58 26.47 -16.02
CA ASP A 14 8.67 25.87 -14.68
C ASP A 14 10.01 25.12 -14.62
N ALA A 15 11.04 25.82 -14.12
CA ALA A 15 12.39 25.28 -14.00
C ALA A 15 12.32 23.92 -13.30
N SER A 16 12.39 22.84 -14.10
CA SER A 16 12.19 21.48 -13.62
C SER A 16 13.02 21.28 -12.35
N PRO A 17 12.46 20.74 -11.25
CA PRO A 17 13.18 20.56 -9.98
C PRO A 17 14.53 19.83 -10.16
N VAL A 18 14.62 19.00 -11.20
CA VAL A 18 15.80 18.24 -11.64
C VAL A 18 16.91 19.15 -12.19
N LEU A 19 16.57 20.31 -12.75
CA LEU A 19 17.47 21.24 -13.40
C LEU A 19 18.10 22.26 -12.45
N GLN A 20 17.77 22.24 -11.17
CA GLN A 20 18.40 23.12 -10.19
C GLN A 20 19.76 22.54 -9.72
N PRO A 21 20.72 23.38 -9.28
CA PRO A 21 21.98 22.88 -8.72
C PRO A 21 21.73 22.05 -7.46
N ASP A 22 22.47 20.96 -7.24
CA ASP A 22 22.29 20.17 -6.03
C ASP A 22 23.05 20.78 -4.84
N SER A 23 22.29 21.21 -3.82
CA SER A 23 22.83 21.62 -2.52
C SER A 23 22.58 20.52 -1.49
N PHE A 24 23.45 20.38 -0.49
CA PHE A 24 23.30 19.42 0.61
C PHE A 24 21.88 19.44 1.25
N GLY A 25 21.33 20.62 1.52
CA GLY A 25 19.97 20.74 2.10
C GLY A 25 18.86 20.18 1.21
N ARG A 26 18.92 20.41 -0.11
CA ARG A 26 17.98 19.84 -1.09
C ARG A 26 18.14 18.34 -1.27
N TRP A 27 19.38 17.85 -1.16
CA TRP A 27 19.66 16.41 -1.17
C TRP A 27 19.04 15.73 0.06
N MET A 28 19.27 16.30 1.25
CA MET A 28 18.67 15.81 2.50
C MET A 28 17.14 15.88 2.49
N ALA A 29 16.57 16.97 1.99
CA ALA A 29 15.11 17.09 1.85
C ALA A 29 14.53 16.00 0.94
N ARG A 30 15.19 15.67 -0.18
CA ARG A 30 14.79 14.55 -1.05
C ARG A 30 14.92 13.21 -0.35
N LEU A 31 15.95 13.02 0.46
CA LEU A 31 16.11 11.81 1.28
C LEU A 31 14.98 11.66 2.29
N LEU A 32 14.65 12.70 3.04
CA LEU A 32 13.55 12.67 4.02
C LEU A 32 12.19 12.42 3.36
N LYS A 33 11.95 13.03 2.20
CA LYS A 33 10.75 12.74 1.38
C LYS A 33 10.74 11.27 0.94
N GLY A 34 11.89 10.74 0.53
CA GLY A 34 12.07 9.33 0.20
C GLY A 34 11.75 8.41 1.37
N ILE A 35 12.22 8.74 2.60
CA ILE A 35 11.89 7.98 3.82
C ILE A 35 10.38 7.91 4.02
N ALA A 36 9.69 9.05 3.94
CA ALA A 36 8.24 9.08 4.10
C ALA A 36 7.53 8.22 3.03
N VAL A 37 7.94 8.33 1.76
CA VAL A 37 7.42 7.47 0.67
C VAL A 37 7.68 5.99 0.94
N GLY A 38 8.88 5.63 1.43
CA GLY A 38 9.25 4.27 1.78
C GLY A 38 8.39 3.70 2.91
N VAL A 39 8.19 4.46 4.00
CA VAL A 39 7.27 4.09 5.07
C VAL A 39 5.85 3.87 4.53
N GLY A 40 5.37 4.78 3.68
CA GLY A 40 4.06 4.64 3.05
C GLY A 40 3.95 3.50 2.03
N ALA A 41 5.06 2.92 1.57
CA ALA A 41 5.01 1.76 0.68
C ALA A 41 4.82 0.43 1.43
N ILE A 42 5.18 0.38 2.72
CA ILE A 42 5.11 -0.84 3.55
C ILE A 42 3.98 -0.78 4.60
N LEU A 43 3.64 0.43 5.09
CA LEU A 43 2.59 0.67 6.09
C LEU A 43 1.19 0.38 5.50
N PRO A 44 0.40 -0.53 6.10
CA PRO A 44 -0.96 -0.80 5.64
C PRO A 44 -1.86 0.44 5.67
N GLY A 45 -2.67 0.64 4.63
CA GLY A 45 -3.65 1.72 4.56
C GLY A 45 -3.08 3.13 4.40
N LEU A 46 -1.79 3.24 4.07
CA LEU A 46 -1.15 4.46 3.60
C LEU A 46 -0.57 4.22 2.21
N SER A 47 -0.75 5.16 1.28
CA SER A 47 -0.27 5.02 -0.10
C SER A 47 1.05 5.78 -0.30
N GLY A 48 2.15 5.03 -0.46
CA GLY A 48 3.46 5.62 -0.81
C GLY A 48 3.43 6.42 -2.12
N GLY A 49 2.58 6.04 -3.08
CA GLY A 49 2.35 6.78 -4.32
C GLY A 49 1.72 8.17 -4.07
N VAL A 50 0.75 8.24 -3.17
CA VAL A 50 0.12 9.52 -2.77
C VAL A 50 1.11 10.41 -2.04
N LEU A 51 1.93 9.85 -1.15
CA LEU A 51 3.03 10.61 -0.54
C LEU A 51 4.01 11.15 -1.58
N ALA A 52 4.34 10.36 -2.61
CA ALA A 52 5.20 10.83 -3.69
C ALA A 52 4.57 12.01 -4.46
N VAL A 53 3.25 12.04 -4.62
CA VAL A 53 2.51 13.17 -5.19
C VAL A 53 2.57 14.38 -4.24
N ILE A 54 2.22 14.20 -2.97
CA ILE A 54 2.23 15.26 -1.93
C ILE A 54 3.60 15.93 -1.84
N PHE A 55 4.68 15.14 -1.90
CA PHE A 55 6.04 15.65 -1.83
C PHE A 55 6.61 16.19 -3.17
N LYS A 56 5.79 16.21 -4.23
CA LYS A 56 6.13 16.63 -5.60
C LYS A 56 7.28 15.82 -6.21
N LEU A 57 7.36 14.54 -5.86
CA LEU A 57 8.30 13.57 -6.43
C LEU A 57 7.70 12.82 -7.62
N TYR A 58 6.37 12.77 -7.71
CA TYR A 58 5.65 12.03 -8.75
C TYR A 58 5.87 12.59 -10.15
N ASP A 59 5.66 13.90 -10.39
CA ASP A 59 5.77 14.46 -11.74
C ASP A 59 7.20 14.34 -12.32
N PRO A 60 8.27 14.63 -11.55
CA PRO A 60 9.62 14.36 -12.02
C PRO A 60 9.86 12.87 -12.34
N LEU A 61 9.23 11.96 -11.59
CA LEU A 61 9.40 10.52 -11.77
C LEU A 61 8.74 10.07 -13.08
N ILE A 62 7.50 10.48 -13.32
CA ILE A 62 6.79 10.15 -14.56
C ILE A 62 7.48 10.75 -15.78
N ARG A 63 7.93 12.02 -15.71
CA ARG A 63 8.70 12.64 -16.80
C ARG A 63 9.98 11.88 -17.11
N PHE A 64 10.67 11.38 -16.09
CA PHE A 64 11.85 10.56 -16.27
C PHE A 64 11.52 9.20 -16.89
N LEU A 65 10.48 8.51 -16.41
CA LEU A 65 10.07 7.21 -16.95
C LEU A 65 9.54 7.30 -18.39
N ALA A 66 8.84 8.38 -18.75
CA ALA A 66 8.35 8.62 -20.10
C ALA A 66 9.48 8.90 -21.10
N ASN A 67 10.55 9.56 -20.65
CA ASN A 67 11.70 9.94 -21.49
C ASN A 67 13.03 9.57 -20.83
N PRO A 68 13.33 8.27 -20.66
CA PRO A 68 14.45 7.82 -19.83
C PRO A 68 15.81 8.28 -20.38
N ARG A 69 15.93 8.47 -21.69
CA ARG A 69 17.17 8.94 -22.32
C ARG A 69 17.41 10.45 -22.13
N ARG A 70 16.38 11.24 -21.85
CA ARG A 70 16.49 12.70 -21.72
C ARG A 70 17.03 13.06 -20.34
N ASN A 71 18.17 13.77 -20.31
CA ASN A 71 18.83 14.19 -19.06
C ASN A 71 19.06 13.04 -18.06
N PHE A 72 19.34 11.82 -18.56
CA PHE A 72 19.40 10.59 -17.77
C PHE A 72 20.21 10.76 -16.49
N LEU A 73 21.47 11.21 -16.61
CA LEU A 73 22.36 11.35 -15.46
C LEU A 73 21.81 12.31 -14.40
N ARG A 74 21.17 13.41 -14.83
CA ARG A 74 20.61 14.41 -13.93
C ARG A 74 19.36 13.92 -13.22
N ASN A 75 18.49 13.18 -13.92
CA ASN A 75 17.35 12.50 -13.32
C ASN A 75 17.80 11.42 -12.32
N VAL A 76 18.80 10.61 -12.66
CA VAL A 76 19.35 9.60 -11.75
C VAL A 76 19.91 10.26 -10.49
N LEU A 77 20.77 11.28 -10.62
CA LEU A 77 21.28 12.04 -9.48
C LEU A 77 20.16 12.71 -8.66
N PHE A 78 19.08 13.14 -9.32
CA PHE A 78 17.90 13.67 -8.65
C PHE A 78 17.22 12.61 -7.77
N PHE A 79 17.09 11.37 -8.27
CA PHE A 79 16.39 10.28 -7.59
C PHE A 79 17.25 9.45 -6.64
N ILE A 80 18.58 9.50 -6.69
CA ILE A 80 19.46 8.79 -5.73
C ILE A 80 19.07 9.04 -4.26
N PRO A 81 18.98 10.30 -3.75
CA PRO A 81 18.58 10.53 -2.37
C PRO A 81 17.18 10.00 -2.08
N VAL A 82 16.25 10.10 -3.05
CA VAL A 82 14.89 9.59 -2.90
C VAL A 82 14.90 8.07 -2.76
N GLY A 83 15.63 7.36 -3.63
CA GLY A 83 15.75 5.90 -3.60
C GLY A 83 16.43 5.40 -2.33
N ILE A 84 17.50 6.07 -1.88
CA ILE A 84 18.11 5.80 -0.57
C ILE A 84 17.09 6.02 0.55
N GLY A 85 16.37 7.14 0.51
CA GLY A 85 15.31 7.44 1.47
C GLY A 85 14.24 6.36 1.50
N VAL A 86 13.74 5.91 0.34
CA VAL A 86 12.74 4.84 0.24
C VAL A 86 13.26 3.56 0.88
N GLY A 87 14.49 3.15 0.56
CA GLY A 87 15.13 1.98 1.17
C GLY A 87 15.26 2.10 2.68
N LEU A 88 15.71 3.26 3.19
CA LEU A 88 15.82 3.53 4.62
C LEU A 88 14.46 3.58 5.32
N GLY A 89 13.43 4.11 4.66
CA GLY A 89 12.06 4.15 5.17
C GLY A 89 11.46 2.75 5.30
N ILE A 90 11.62 1.92 4.26
CA ILE A 90 11.20 0.51 4.29
C ILE A 90 11.94 -0.25 5.39
N LEU A 91 13.28 -0.13 5.44
CA LEU A 91 14.11 -0.81 6.42
C LEU A 91 13.79 -0.37 7.86
N GLY A 92 13.71 0.94 8.08
CA GLY A 92 13.40 1.51 9.39
C GLY A 92 12.01 1.12 9.86
N PHE A 93 11.02 1.12 8.97
CA PHE A 93 9.67 0.67 9.34
C PHE A 93 9.60 -0.84 9.55
N ALA A 94 10.34 -1.65 8.79
CA ALA A 94 10.42 -3.09 9.01
C ALA A 94 10.93 -3.44 10.43
N VAL A 95 11.91 -2.68 10.96
CA VAL A 95 12.37 -2.81 12.35
C VAL A 95 11.24 -2.53 13.34
N VAL A 96 10.45 -1.47 13.11
CA VAL A 96 9.30 -1.13 13.97
C VAL A 96 8.26 -2.24 13.93
N VAL A 97 7.93 -2.76 12.74
CA VAL A 97 6.96 -3.84 12.55
C VAL A 97 7.39 -5.12 13.26
N GLU A 98 8.62 -5.57 13.09
CA GLU A 98 9.12 -6.78 13.73
C GLU A 98 9.10 -6.64 15.26
N ALA A 99 9.57 -5.51 15.79
CA ALA A 99 9.51 -5.23 17.23
C ALA A 99 8.07 -5.19 17.76
N ALA A 100 7.15 -4.61 16.98
CA ALA A 100 5.74 -4.52 17.29
C ALA A 100 5.04 -5.89 17.29
N PHE A 101 5.28 -6.72 16.27
CA PHE A 101 4.69 -8.05 16.12
C PHE A 101 5.28 -9.08 17.08
N GLY A 102 6.53 -8.90 17.52
CA GLY A 102 7.15 -9.81 18.50
C GLY A 102 6.45 -9.81 19.87
N LYS A 103 6.05 -8.64 20.39
CA LYS A 103 5.46 -8.51 21.74
C LYS A 103 3.98 -8.11 21.75
N TYR A 104 3.52 -7.33 20.78
CA TYR A 104 2.21 -6.69 20.78
C TYR A 104 1.44 -6.95 19.47
N ALA A 105 1.60 -8.15 18.89
CA ALA A 105 1.01 -8.53 17.61
C ALA A 105 -0.47 -8.17 17.51
N ALA A 106 -1.30 -8.57 18.48
CA ALA A 106 -2.74 -8.33 18.44
C ALA A 106 -3.10 -6.84 18.44
N GLN A 107 -2.39 -6.02 19.22
CA GLN A 107 -2.64 -4.59 19.30
C GLN A 107 -2.26 -3.89 17.99
N PHE A 108 -1.14 -4.26 17.38
CA PHE A 108 -0.74 -3.71 16.07
C PHE A 108 -1.59 -4.25 14.92
N VAL A 109 -2.08 -5.47 15.02
CA VAL A 109 -3.10 -5.99 14.10
C VAL A 109 -4.39 -5.17 14.21
N CYS A 110 -4.81 -4.76 15.41
CA CYS A 110 -5.90 -3.82 15.59
C CYS A 110 -5.60 -2.43 14.98
N LEU A 111 -4.37 -1.92 15.10
CA LEU A 111 -3.95 -0.69 14.39
C LEU A 111 -4.19 -0.80 12.88
N PHE A 112 -3.78 -1.92 12.29
CA PHE A 112 -3.88 -2.16 10.85
C PHE A 112 -5.32 -2.35 10.38
N ILE A 113 -6.15 -3.06 11.15
CA ILE A 113 -7.61 -3.10 10.92
C ILE A 113 -8.18 -1.69 11.01
N GLY A 114 -7.72 -0.88 11.95
CA GLY A 114 -8.08 0.53 12.05
C GLY A 114 -7.79 1.30 10.76
N PHE A 115 -6.61 1.12 10.16
CA PHE A 115 -6.29 1.73 8.86
C PHE A 115 -7.24 1.26 7.73
N VAL A 116 -7.62 -0.02 7.73
CA VAL A 116 -8.59 -0.53 6.76
C VAL A 116 -9.97 0.11 6.94
N ILE A 117 -10.45 0.21 8.17
CA ILE A 117 -11.72 0.87 8.49
C ILE A 117 -11.67 2.36 8.10
N GLY A 118 -10.54 3.03 8.35
CA GLY A 118 -10.34 4.44 7.99
C GLY A 118 -10.40 4.70 6.48
N THR A 119 -9.83 3.81 5.66
CA THR A 119 -9.90 3.90 4.18
C THR A 119 -11.23 3.42 3.59
N PHE A 120 -12.02 2.62 4.32
CA PHE A 120 -13.26 2.01 3.83
C PHE A 120 -14.25 2.99 3.16
N PRO A 121 -14.52 4.20 3.69
CA PRO A 121 -15.41 5.15 3.03
C PRO A 121 -14.94 5.58 1.64
N SER A 122 -13.64 5.87 1.48
CA SER A 122 -13.07 6.23 0.16
C SER A 122 -13.12 5.04 -0.78
N LEU A 123 -12.78 3.83 -0.31
CA LEU A 123 -12.87 2.60 -1.13
C LEU A 123 -14.30 2.30 -1.58
N TYR A 124 -15.28 2.46 -0.68
CA TYR A 124 -16.70 2.27 -1.01
C TYR A 124 -17.18 3.33 -2.02
N TYR A 125 -16.76 4.58 -1.87
CA TYR A 125 -17.03 5.64 -2.82
C TYR A 125 -16.44 5.31 -4.20
N GLN A 126 -15.15 4.99 -4.27
CA GLN A 126 -14.46 4.59 -5.51
C GLN A 126 -15.14 3.39 -6.18
N ALA A 127 -15.55 2.38 -5.41
CA ALA A 127 -16.26 1.22 -5.93
C ALA A 127 -17.56 1.55 -6.67
N GLY A 128 -18.18 2.69 -6.35
CA GLY A 128 -19.39 3.18 -7.02
C GLY A 128 -19.18 4.18 -8.14
N LYS A 129 -17.94 4.65 -8.41
CA LYS A 129 -17.68 5.73 -9.40
C LYS A 129 -18.26 5.42 -10.79
N ARG A 130 -18.21 4.16 -11.24
CA ARG A 130 -18.77 3.72 -12.54
C ARG A 130 -20.10 2.98 -12.42
N GLY A 131 -20.91 3.38 -11.44
CA GLY A 131 -22.23 2.81 -11.18
C GLY A 131 -22.19 1.67 -10.17
N ARG A 132 -23.31 1.49 -9.46
CA ARG A 132 -23.51 0.46 -8.44
C ARG A 132 -24.89 -0.19 -8.63
N SER A 133 -24.93 -1.51 -8.54
CA SER A 133 -26.14 -2.31 -8.70
C SER A 133 -26.17 -3.39 -7.62
N THR A 134 -27.34 -3.99 -7.40
CA THR A 134 -27.52 -5.09 -6.44
C THR A 134 -26.55 -6.25 -6.70
N LYS A 135 -26.21 -6.53 -7.97
CA LYS A 135 -25.23 -7.56 -8.33
C LYS A 135 -23.85 -7.29 -7.73
N HIS A 136 -23.41 -6.03 -7.71
CA HIS A 136 -22.11 -5.67 -7.14
C HIS A 136 -22.09 -5.78 -5.61
N LEU A 137 -23.20 -5.44 -4.95
CA LEU A 137 -23.35 -5.67 -3.51
C LEU A 137 -23.34 -7.17 -3.16
N VAL A 138 -23.96 -8.00 -4.00
CA VAL A 138 -23.90 -9.47 -3.85
C VAL A 138 -22.47 -9.97 -4.03
N ILE A 139 -21.72 -9.48 -5.05
CA ILE A 139 -20.31 -9.83 -5.23
C ILE A 139 -19.49 -9.50 -3.98
N MET A 140 -19.68 -8.31 -3.40
CA MET A 140 -19.02 -7.89 -2.16
C MET A 140 -19.37 -8.80 -0.98
N ALA A 141 -20.66 -9.12 -0.80
CA ALA A 141 -21.10 -9.98 0.31
C ALA A 141 -20.57 -11.41 0.16
N VAL A 142 -20.60 -11.97 -1.05
CA VAL A 142 -20.11 -13.32 -1.34
C VAL A 142 -18.59 -13.39 -1.18
N SER A 143 -17.82 -12.42 -1.69
CA SER A 143 -16.36 -12.42 -1.51
C SER A 143 -15.97 -12.23 -0.04
N ALA A 144 -16.69 -11.38 0.71
CA ALA A 144 -16.50 -11.23 2.15
C ALA A 144 -16.78 -12.53 2.91
N ALA A 145 -17.91 -13.18 2.64
CA ALA A 145 -18.25 -14.45 3.28
C ALA A 145 -17.27 -15.56 2.92
N ALA A 146 -16.86 -15.65 1.65
CA ALA A 146 -15.94 -16.66 1.16
C ALA A 146 -14.56 -16.53 1.83
N ILE A 147 -13.97 -15.33 1.85
CA ILE A 147 -12.67 -15.14 2.50
C ILE A 147 -12.76 -15.28 4.01
N PHE A 148 -13.85 -14.83 4.63
CA PHE A 148 -14.06 -14.99 6.07
C PHE A 148 -14.12 -16.46 6.46
N ALA A 149 -14.93 -17.25 5.73
CA ALA A 149 -15.03 -18.69 5.95
C ALA A 149 -13.69 -19.40 5.70
N LEU A 150 -13.00 -19.06 4.61
CA LEU A 150 -11.68 -19.62 4.30
C LEU A 150 -10.68 -19.34 5.43
N MET A 151 -10.65 -18.12 5.95
CA MET A 151 -9.75 -17.74 7.03
C MET A 151 -10.11 -18.40 8.37
N LEU A 152 -11.40 -18.58 8.67
CA LEU A 152 -11.82 -19.33 9.87
C LEU A 152 -11.38 -20.79 9.79
N VAL A 153 -11.64 -21.46 8.67
CA VAL A 153 -11.23 -22.86 8.45
C VAL A 153 -9.71 -22.98 8.51
N GLY A 154 -9.01 -22.04 7.87
CA GLY A 154 -7.55 -22.01 7.85
C GLY A 154 -6.92 -21.70 9.21
N GLY A 155 -7.57 -20.88 10.04
CA GLY A 155 -7.10 -20.55 11.40
C GLY A 155 -7.34 -21.67 12.41
N GLN A 156 -8.43 -22.44 12.26
CA GLN A 156 -8.74 -23.58 13.14
C GLN A 156 -7.86 -24.81 12.86
N SER A 157 -7.34 -24.94 11.64
CA SER A 157 -6.52 -26.07 11.22
C SER A 157 -5.04 -25.93 11.59
N GLY A 158 -4.60 -24.79 12.12
CA GLY A 158 -3.22 -24.54 12.59
C GLY A 158 -2.13 -24.51 11.50
N GLU A 159 -2.34 -25.21 10.38
CA GLU A 159 -1.36 -25.45 9.31
C GLU A 159 -1.74 -24.81 7.97
N LEU A 160 -3.04 -24.53 7.71
CA LEU A 160 -3.48 -24.07 6.38
C LEU A 160 -3.22 -22.57 6.09
N LEU A 161 -2.98 -21.74 7.11
CA LEU A 161 -2.66 -20.31 6.95
C LEU A 161 -1.25 -19.92 7.36
N HIS A 162 -0.52 -20.79 8.06
CA HIS A 162 0.90 -20.59 8.35
C HIS A 162 1.72 -21.08 7.17
N VAL A 163 1.84 -20.21 6.15
CA VAL A 163 2.73 -20.51 5.03
C VAL A 163 4.17 -20.43 5.56
N GLU A 164 4.89 -21.54 5.50
CA GLU A 164 6.29 -21.57 5.84
C GLU A 164 7.10 -20.72 4.84
N PRO A 165 8.02 -19.85 5.32
CA PRO A 165 8.90 -19.09 4.46
C PRO A 165 9.65 -20.00 3.50
N SER A 166 9.44 -19.77 2.21
CA SER A 166 10.11 -20.50 1.14
C SER A 166 10.22 -19.59 -0.07
N ILE A 167 11.16 -19.89 -0.97
CA ILE A 167 11.34 -19.11 -2.20
C ILE A 167 10.01 -18.97 -2.99
N PRO A 168 9.20 -20.04 -3.18
CA PRO A 168 7.90 -19.90 -3.82
C PRO A 168 6.91 -19.03 -3.04
N ALA A 169 6.88 -19.14 -1.71
CA ALA A 169 6.03 -18.30 -0.87
C ALA A 169 6.42 -16.83 -0.97
N TRP A 170 7.72 -16.51 -1.00
CA TRP A 170 8.21 -15.13 -1.18
C TRP A 170 7.95 -14.60 -2.57
N PHE A 171 8.14 -15.43 -3.61
CA PHE A 171 7.78 -15.05 -4.97
C PHE A 171 6.26 -14.79 -5.08
N GLY A 172 5.42 -15.67 -4.54
CA GLY A 172 3.97 -15.49 -4.52
C GLY A 172 3.55 -14.25 -3.72
N SER A 173 4.18 -14.01 -2.58
CA SER A 173 3.99 -12.80 -1.77
C SER A 173 4.35 -11.55 -2.55
N GLY A 174 5.48 -11.56 -3.25
CA GLY A 174 5.90 -10.50 -4.15
C GLY A 174 4.86 -10.26 -5.24
N ALA A 175 4.35 -11.33 -5.85
CA ALA A 175 3.31 -11.24 -6.85
C ALA A 175 2.00 -10.64 -6.30
N LEU A 176 1.59 -11.01 -5.08
CA LEU A 176 0.45 -10.39 -4.40
C LEU A 176 0.69 -8.91 -4.11
N ILE A 177 1.92 -8.52 -3.72
CA ILE A 177 2.30 -7.11 -3.60
C ILE A 177 2.18 -6.41 -4.95
N GLY A 178 2.74 -6.99 -6.01
CA GLY A 178 2.65 -6.46 -7.36
C GLY A 178 1.21 -6.28 -7.83
N LEU A 179 0.34 -7.25 -7.54
CA LEU A 179 -1.09 -7.14 -7.83
C LEU A 179 -1.75 -6.00 -7.06
N GLY A 180 -1.42 -5.83 -5.77
CA GLY A 180 -1.91 -4.70 -4.97
C GLY A 180 -1.45 -3.33 -5.45
N LEU A 181 -0.29 -3.24 -6.12
CA LEU A 181 0.16 -2.00 -6.78
C LEU A 181 -0.63 -1.69 -8.07
N ILE A 182 -1.04 -2.73 -8.79
CA ILE A 182 -1.83 -2.58 -10.02
C ILE A 182 -3.29 -2.26 -9.68
N VAL A 183 -3.79 -2.85 -8.60
CA VAL A 183 -5.19 -2.78 -8.22
C VAL A 183 -5.42 -1.65 -7.21
N PRO A 184 -5.99 -0.50 -7.63
CA PRO A 184 -6.22 0.63 -6.75
C PRO A 184 -7.09 0.26 -5.54
N GLY A 185 -6.67 0.73 -4.36
CA GLY A 185 -7.39 0.50 -3.12
C GLY A 185 -7.17 -0.86 -2.45
N MET A 186 -6.33 -1.74 -3.01
CA MET A 186 -5.80 -2.89 -2.26
C MET A 186 -4.55 -2.50 -1.48
N SER A 187 -4.54 -2.75 -0.17
CA SER A 187 -3.30 -2.77 0.63
C SER A 187 -2.71 -4.18 0.54
N PRO A 188 -1.70 -4.42 -0.32
CA PRO A 188 -1.12 -5.75 -0.47
C PRO A 188 -0.52 -6.32 0.82
N SER A 189 -0.05 -5.43 1.71
CA SER A 189 0.44 -5.77 3.05
C SER A 189 -0.58 -6.54 3.88
N ASN A 190 -1.88 -6.35 3.63
CA ASN A 190 -2.93 -7.06 4.36
C ASN A 190 -2.92 -8.57 4.06
N PHE A 191 -2.70 -8.97 2.80
CA PHE A 191 -2.63 -10.39 2.44
C PHE A 191 -1.46 -11.10 3.10
N LEU A 192 -0.33 -10.41 3.23
CA LEU A 192 0.86 -10.95 3.92
C LEU A 192 0.61 -11.14 5.42
N ILE A 193 -0.15 -10.24 6.03
CA ILE A 193 -0.57 -10.41 7.43
C ILE A 193 -1.46 -11.65 7.55
N TYR A 194 -2.33 -11.90 6.57
CA TYR A 194 -3.23 -13.06 6.59
C TYR A 194 -2.50 -14.40 6.52
N PHE A 195 -1.40 -14.48 5.77
CA PHE A 195 -0.59 -15.69 5.65
C PHE A 195 0.47 -15.83 6.76
N GLY A 196 0.49 -14.94 7.75
CA GLY A 196 1.55 -14.92 8.77
C GLY A 196 2.95 -14.72 8.17
N LEU A 197 3.01 -14.02 7.04
CA LEU A 197 4.25 -13.77 6.30
C LEU A 197 4.74 -12.32 6.47
N TYR A 198 3.92 -11.41 7.01
CA TYR A 198 4.27 -9.99 7.11
C TYR A 198 5.40 -9.70 8.10
N ASP A 199 5.32 -10.26 9.31
CA ASP A 199 6.37 -10.16 10.33
C ASP A 199 7.66 -10.85 9.85
N LYS A 200 7.54 -12.02 9.22
CA LYS A 200 8.66 -12.76 8.63
C LYS A 200 9.31 -11.98 7.47
N MET A 201 8.51 -11.32 6.64
CA MET A 201 8.98 -10.42 5.58
C MET A 201 9.71 -9.22 6.17
N ALA A 202 9.16 -8.58 7.21
CA ALA A 202 9.80 -7.46 7.89
C ALA A 202 11.16 -7.88 8.49
N SER A 203 11.22 -9.05 9.13
CA SER A 203 12.48 -9.63 9.62
C SER A 203 13.49 -9.88 8.50
N GLY A 204 13.07 -10.49 7.38
CA GLY A 204 13.93 -10.73 6.22
C GLY A 204 14.46 -9.44 5.58
N ILE A 205 13.61 -8.41 5.46
CA ILE A 205 13.99 -7.08 4.96
C ILE A 205 15.01 -6.44 5.92
N LYS A 206 14.75 -6.47 7.23
CA LYS A 206 15.67 -5.95 8.25
C LYS A 206 17.05 -6.62 8.19
N ALA A 207 17.06 -7.94 8.08
CA ALA A 207 18.29 -8.73 7.99
C ALA A 207 19.00 -8.58 6.63
N LEU A 208 18.39 -7.87 5.67
CA LEU A 208 18.83 -7.83 4.27
C LEU A 208 19.01 -9.24 3.69
N ASP A 209 18.16 -10.18 4.11
CA ASP A 209 18.19 -11.57 3.66
C ASP A 209 17.80 -11.65 2.19
N LEU A 210 18.77 -11.95 1.34
CA LEU A 210 18.56 -12.10 -0.09
C LEU A 210 17.62 -13.27 -0.43
N GLY A 211 17.51 -14.28 0.44
CA GLY A 211 16.56 -15.39 0.30
C GLY A 211 15.09 -14.95 0.42
N THR A 212 14.85 -13.83 1.10
CA THR A 212 13.52 -13.21 1.25
C THR A 212 13.33 -12.09 0.24
N VAL A 213 14.27 -11.13 0.20
CA VAL A 213 14.14 -9.88 -0.58
C VAL A 213 14.13 -10.14 -2.09
N LEU A 214 15.01 -11.02 -2.59
CA LEU A 214 15.15 -11.22 -4.04
C LEU A 214 13.95 -11.95 -4.65
N PRO A 215 13.44 -13.06 -4.10
CA PRO A 215 12.22 -13.68 -4.61
C PRO A 215 11.00 -12.75 -4.49
N LEU A 216 10.88 -11.99 -3.39
CA LEU A 216 9.81 -11.00 -3.20
C LEU A 216 9.84 -9.93 -4.29
N ALA A 217 11.01 -9.34 -4.55
CA ALA A 217 11.18 -8.33 -5.60
C ALA A 217 10.91 -8.89 -7.00
N LEU A 218 11.38 -10.10 -7.29
CA LEU A 218 11.13 -10.77 -8.58
C LEU A 218 9.64 -11.08 -8.77
N GLY A 219 8.97 -11.60 -7.75
CA GLY A 219 7.53 -11.86 -7.78
C GLY A 219 6.73 -10.61 -8.09
N LEU A 220 7.08 -9.50 -7.44
CA LEU A 220 6.47 -8.19 -7.68
C LEU A 220 6.66 -7.75 -9.13
N ILE A 221 7.91 -7.73 -9.60
CA ILE A 221 8.24 -7.26 -10.96
C ILE A 221 7.53 -8.12 -12.00
N VAL A 222 7.66 -9.45 -11.89
CA VAL A 222 7.06 -10.39 -12.85
C VAL A 222 5.53 -10.26 -12.86
N CYS A 223 4.90 -10.16 -11.69
CA CYS A 223 3.45 -9.97 -11.62
C CYS A 223 3.02 -8.67 -12.27
N VAL A 224 3.68 -7.55 -11.97
CA VAL A 224 3.37 -6.26 -12.59
C VAL A 224 3.49 -6.34 -14.11
N LEU A 225 4.59 -6.92 -14.63
CA LEU A 225 4.81 -6.99 -16.07
C LEU A 225 3.79 -7.89 -16.80
N ILE A 226 3.42 -9.03 -16.22
CA ILE A 226 2.51 -10.00 -16.84
C ILE A 226 1.05 -9.56 -16.67
N PHE A 227 0.66 -9.15 -15.46
CA PHE A 227 -0.73 -8.90 -15.11
C PHE A 227 -1.18 -7.45 -15.30
N ALA A 228 -0.29 -6.48 -15.53
CA ALA A 228 -0.71 -5.09 -15.75
C ALA A 228 -1.76 -4.96 -16.86
N LYS A 229 -1.57 -5.65 -17.99
CA LYS A 229 -2.54 -5.61 -19.10
C LYS A 229 -3.85 -6.30 -18.76
N ALA A 230 -3.78 -7.46 -18.09
CA ALA A 230 -4.97 -8.22 -17.70
C ALA A 230 -5.81 -7.45 -16.67
N ALA A 231 -5.15 -6.83 -15.70
CA ALA A 231 -5.80 -6.00 -14.69
C ALA A 231 -6.41 -4.74 -15.30
N ALA A 232 -5.68 -4.03 -16.17
CA ALA A 232 -6.23 -2.88 -16.90
C ALA A 232 -7.51 -3.27 -17.67
N TRP A 233 -7.45 -4.37 -18.42
CA TRP A 233 -8.62 -4.90 -19.14
C TRP A 233 -9.79 -5.24 -18.20
N ALA A 234 -9.52 -5.88 -17.05
CA ALA A 234 -10.55 -6.24 -16.08
C ALA A 234 -11.20 -5.00 -15.43
N PHE A 235 -10.40 -3.98 -15.10
CA PHE A 235 -10.92 -2.72 -14.55
C PHE A 235 -11.68 -1.89 -15.58
N ASP A 236 -11.29 -1.92 -16.84
CA ASP A 236 -12.01 -1.21 -17.90
C ASP A 236 -13.39 -1.82 -18.15
N ARG A 237 -13.49 -3.15 -18.16
CA ARG A 237 -14.74 -3.85 -18.51
C ARG A 237 -15.63 -4.20 -17.31
N HIS A 238 -15.05 -4.37 -16.12
CA HIS A 238 -15.75 -4.83 -14.92
C HIS A 238 -15.47 -3.97 -13.68
N TYR A 239 -15.17 -2.69 -13.85
CA TYR A 239 -14.82 -1.74 -12.79
C TYR A 239 -15.59 -1.95 -11.48
N ALA A 240 -16.92 -1.79 -11.51
CA ALA A 240 -17.77 -1.88 -10.31
C ALA A 240 -17.72 -3.28 -9.69
N GLY A 241 -17.70 -4.35 -10.50
CA GLY A 241 -17.57 -5.72 -10.02
C GLY A 241 -16.24 -5.97 -9.31
N MET A 242 -15.13 -5.52 -9.91
CA MET A 242 -13.78 -5.68 -9.37
C MET A 242 -13.61 -4.94 -8.04
N TYR A 243 -14.01 -3.67 -7.97
CA TYR A 243 -13.90 -2.90 -6.72
C TYR A 243 -14.76 -3.48 -5.60
N HIS A 244 -15.99 -3.90 -5.89
CA HIS A 244 -16.85 -4.52 -4.87
C HIS A 244 -16.33 -5.89 -4.44
N PHE A 245 -15.75 -6.67 -5.35
CA PHE A 245 -15.06 -7.92 -5.00
C PHE A 245 -13.93 -7.66 -4.01
N ILE A 246 -13.03 -6.72 -4.32
CA ILE A 246 -11.91 -6.30 -3.48
C ILE A 246 -12.40 -5.81 -2.12
N LEU A 247 -13.40 -4.93 -2.11
CA LEU A 247 -13.95 -4.38 -0.89
C LEU A 247 -14.53 -5.48 0.00
N GLY A 248 -15.20 -6.47 -0.59
CA GLY A 248 -15.68 -7.64 0.13
C GLY A 248 -14.53 -8.47 0.68
N MET A 249 -13.48 -8.72 -0.10
CA MET A 249 -12.27 -9.42 0.37
C MET A 249 -11.64 -8.70 1.57
N VAL A 250 -11.52 -7.37 1.52
CA VAL A 250 -10.97 -6.53 2.59
C VAL A 250 -11.85 -6.58 3.85
N VAL A 251 -13.17 -6.49 3.71
CA VAL A 251 -14.11 -6.55 4.86
C VAL A 251 -14.09 -7.93 5.51
N GLY A 252 -14.26 -8.99 4.71
CA GLY A 252 -14.33 -10.36 5.21
C GLY A 252 -13.06 -10.78 5.93
N SER A 253 -11.91 -10.44 5.35
CA SER A 253 -10.61 -10.75 5.98
C SER A 253 -10.35 -9.92 7.25
N SER A 254 -10.72 -8.63 7.27
CA SER A 254 -10.60 -7.80 8.47
C SER A 254 -11.46 -8.32 9.64
N LEU A 255 -12.66 -8.83 9.34
CA LEU A 255 -13.52 -9.45 10.34
C LEU A 255 -12.96 -10.79 10.83
N ALA A 256 -12.37 -11.59 9.93
CA ALA A 256 -11.82 -12.90 10.28
C ALA A 256 -10.59 -12.82 11.18
N ILE A 257 -9.80 -11.74 11.10
CA ILE A 257 -8.61 -11.54 11.93
C ILE A 257 -8.94 -11.51 13.43
N PHE A 258 -10.11 -11.01 13.82
CA PHE A 258 -10.48 -10.98 15.23
C PHE A 258 -10.50 -12.38 15.87
N PRO A 259 -11.28 -13.35 15.36
CA PRO A 259 -11.28 -14.70 15.89
C PRO A 259 -9.99 -15.48 15.62
N THR A 260 -9.24 -15.20 14.54
CA THR A 260 -8.04 -15.98 14.21
C THR A 260 -6.74 -15.48 14.86
N VAL A 261 -6.63 -14.19 15.17
CA VAL A 261 -5.40 -13.57 15.69
C VAL A 261 -5.64 -12.80 16.98
N VAL A 262 -6.65 -11.92 17.03
CA VAL A 262 -6.83 -11.00 18.17
C VAL A 262 -7.34 -11.73 19.41
N PHE A 263 -8.40 -12.54 19.29
CA PHE A 263 -8.98 -13.25 20.42
C PHE A 263 -8.03 -14.31 21.01
N PRO A 264 -7.32 -15.13 20.22
CA PRO A 264 -6.31 -16.05 20.76
C PRO A 264 -5.19 -15.34 21.51
N ALA A 265 -4.79 -14.14 21.09
CA ALA A 265 -3.76 -13.36 21.79
C ALA A 265 -4.20 -12.81 23.15
N PHE A 266 -5.51 -12.76 23.43
CA PHE A 266 -6.05 -12.39 24.74
C PHE A 266 -6.28 -13.62 25.66
N SER A 267 -5.85 -14.81 25.24
CA SER A 267 -5.74 -15.98 26.10
C SER A 267 -4.70 -15.77 27.22
N ALA A 268 -4.74 -16.62 28.25
CA ALA A 268 -3.79 -16.54 29.36
C ALA A 268 -2.32 -16.63 28.89
N GLU A 269 -2.04 -17.41 27.86
CA GLU A 269 -0.69 -17.54 27.28
C GLU A 269 -0.28 -16.27 26.54
N GLY A 270 -1.16 -15.73 25.68
CA GLY A 270 -0.88 -14.50 24.94
C GLY A 270 -0.68 -13.28 25.83
N LEU A 271 -1.49 -13.15 26.90
CA LEU A 271 -1.34 -12.08 27.89
C LEU A 271 -0.01 -12.15 28.66
N ARG A 272 0.45 -13.37 28.98
CA ARG A 272 1.76 -13.58 29.64
C ARG A 272 2.91 -13.25 28.69
N ALA A 273 2.81 -13.64 27.41
CA ALA A 273 3.81 -13.31 26.41
C ALA A 273 3.92 -11.79 26.18
N ALA A 274 2.80 -11.08 26.19
CA ALA A 274 2.75 -9.62 26.03
C ALA A 274 3.11 -8.83 27.31
N ASP A 275 3.16 -9.50 28.47
CA ASP A 275 3.30 -8.87 29.79
C ASP A 275 2.21 -7.82 30.05
N LEU A 276 0.96 -8.18 29.76
CA LEU A 276 -0.21 -7.31 29.90
C LEU A 276 -1.32 -7.98 30.70
N SER A 277 -2.02 -7.20 31.52
CA SER A 277 -3.33 -7.62 32.06
C SER A 277 -4.37 -7.63 30.94
N PHE A 278 -5.42 -8.44 31.07
CA PHE A 278 -6.51 -8.49 30.09
C PHE A 278 -7.09 -7.09 29.79
N THR A 279 -7.35 -6.30 30.84
CA THR A 279 -7.86 -4.93 30.70
C THR A 279 -6.91 -4.03 29.91
N ASN A 280 -5.61 -4.07 30.21
CA ASN A 280 -4.63 -3.25 29.52
C ASN A 280 -4.44 -3.69 28.07
N ALA A 281 -4.48 -5.01 27.79
CA ALA A 281 -4.39 -5.55 26.44
C ALA A 281 -5.56 -5.09 25.57
N VAL A 282 -6.79 -5.17 26.09
CA VAL A 282 -7.99 -4.71 25.39
C VAL A 282 -7.97 -3.20 25.19
N LEU A 283 -7.66 -2.41 26.23
CA LEU A 283 -7.60 -0.95 26.12
C LEU A 283 -6.56 -0.52 25.08
N PHE A 284 -5.38 -1.13 25.10
CA PHE A 284 -4.32 -0.84 24.14
C PHE A 284 -4.73 -1.19 22.70
N ALA A 285 -5.36 -2.36 22.49
CA ALA A 285 -5.88 -2.75 21.19
C ALA A 285 -6.96 -1.77 20.67
N VAL A 286 -7.88 -1.33 21.53
CA VAL A 286 -8.93 -0.36 21.17
C VAL A 286 -8.32 0.99 20.84
N VAL A 287 -7.36 1.48 21.64
CA VAL A 287 -6.64 2.74 21.36
C VAL A 287 -5.96 2.66 20.00
N LEU A 288 -5.22 1.59 19.71
CA LEU A 288 -4.56 1.43 18.43
C LEU A 288 -5.53 1.31 17.26
N LEU A 289 -6.64 0.60 17.42
CA LEU A 289 -7.71 0.57 16.42
C LEU A 289 -8.22 1.98 16.11
N VAL A 290 -8.57 2.77 17.14
CA VAL A 290 -9.09 4.13 16.98
C VAL A 290 -8.06 5.05 16.36
N VAL A 291 -6.79 4.98 16.79
CA VAL A 291 -5.68 5.73 16.19
C VAL A 291 -5.55 5.37 14.70
N GLY A 292 -5.63 4.09 14.36
CA GLY A 292 -5.59 3.62 12.97
C GLY A 292 -6.73 4.19 12.13
N VAL A 293 -7.96 4.12 12.64
CA VAL A 293 -9.15 4.68 11.97
C VAL A 293 -8.97 6.16 11.70
N ILE A 294 -8.62 6.94 12.73
CA ILE A 294 -8.48 8.40 12.63
C ILE A 294 -7.35 8.76 11.68
N ALA A 295 -6.17 8.15 11.84
CA ALA A 295 -5.00 8.46 11.03
C ALA A 295 -5.25 8.17 9.55
N SER A 296 -5.82 7.00 9.23
CA SER A 296 -6.08 6.63 7.85
C SER A 296 -7.23 7.42 7.24
N TRP A 297 -8.30 7.71 7.99
CA TRP A 297 -9.40 8.56 7.51
C TRP A 297 -8.96 10.00 7.21
N LEU A 298 -8.09 10.57 8.06
CA LEU A 298 -7.49 11.88 7.80
C LEU A 298 -6.61 11.83 6.55
N PHE A 299 -5.82 10.78 6.39
CA PHE A 299 -4.98 10.59 5.21
C PHE A 299 -5.80 10.41 3.94
N SER A 300 -6.86 9.61 3.97
CA SER A 300 -7.72 9.35 2.81
C SER A 300 -8.41 10.64 2.33
N LYS A 301 -8.79 11.53 3.24
CA LYS A 301 -9.31 12.86 2.86
C LYS A 301 -8.30 13.73 2.11
N VAL A 302 -7.03 13.63 2.47
CA VAL A 302 -5.95 14.32 1.76
C VAL A 302 -5.73 13.67 0.40
N GLU A 303 -5.73 12.35 0.35
CA GLU A 303 -5.62 11.56 -0.88
C GLU A 303 -6.74 11.87 -1.88
N ASP A 304 -8.00 11.84 -1.44
CA ASP A 304 -9.17 12.13 -2.27
C ASP A 304 -9.04 13.54 -2.87
N ARG A 305 -8.71 14.55 -2.03
CA ARG A 305 -8.51 15.93 -2.49
C ARG A 305 -7.39 16.06 -3.53
N VAL A 306 -6.25 15.40 -3.30
CA VAL A 306 -5.11 15.43 -4.22
C VAL A 306 -5.46 14.73 -5.54
N THR A 307 -6.21 13.64 -5.47
CA THR A 307 -6.64 12.87 -6.65
C THR A 307 -7.65 13.66 -7.48
N ASP A 308 -8.69 14.20 -6.85
CA ASP A 308 -9.73 14.99 -7.53
C ASP A 308 -9.13 16.24 -8.20
N GLN A 309 -8.20 16.93 -7.53
CA GLN A 309 -7.48 18.07 -8.13
C GLN A 309 -6.70 17.67 -9.39
N ARG A 310 -6.13 16.45 -9.41
CA ARG A 310 -5.39 15.96 -10.57
C ARG A 310 -6.29 15.53 -11.71
N GLU A 311 -7.39 14.84 -11.41
CA GLU A 311 -8.39 14.48 -12.42
C GLU A 311 -8.91 15.75 -13.11
N ALA A 312 -9.26 16.79 -12.34
CA ALA A 312 -9.72 18.08 -12.88
C ALA A 312 -8.66 18.80 -13.75
N LEU A 313 -7.38 18.76 -13.37
CA LEU A 313 -6.30 19.36 -14.16
C LEU A 313 -6.02 18.59 -15.46
N ALA A 314 -6.18 17.27 -15.46
CA ALA A 314 -6.01 16.45 -16.65
C ALA A 314 -7.17 16.70 -17.65
N GLU A 315 -8.41 16.74 -17.16
CA GLU A 315 -9.58 17.08 -17.98
C GLU A 315 -9.45 18.47 -18.63
N ALA A 316 -9.04 19.48 -17.86
CA ALA A 316 -8.83 20.83 -18.37
C ALA A 316 -7.65 20.97 -19.36
N ALA A 317 -6.76 19.98 -19.47
CA ALA A 317 -5.66 19.96 -20.42
C ALA A 317 -6.01 19.25 -21.74
N ASP A 318 -7.06 18.42 -21.73
CA ASP A 318 -7.59 17.71 -22.90
C ASP A 318 -8.75 18.48 -23.59
N GLU A 319 -9.27 19.55 -22.97
CA GLU A 319 -10.23 20.53 -23.52
C GLU A 319 -9.56 21.70 -24.27
#